data_AF-C3QT62-F1
#
_entry.id   AF-C3QT62-F1
#
_cell.length_a   1.000
_cell.length_b   1.000
_cell.length_c   1.000
_cell.angle_alpha   90.00
_cell.angle_beta   90.00
_cell.angle_gamma   90.00
#
_symmetry.space_group_name_H-M   'P 1'
#
loop_
_entity.id
_entity.type
_entity.pdbx_description
1 polymer ?
#
loop_
_entity_poly.entity_id
_entity_poly.type
_entity_poly.pdbx_seq_one_letter_code
_entity_poly.pdbx_strand_id
1 'polypeptide(L)' 'MTDEEALKARIDELIENLNYYLRNYNRLVVIGYRKAILDAEIESLKEEIKRLSKQ' A
#
# COMPACT_ATOMS: atom_id res chain seq x y z
N MET A 1 4.56 -14.74 -18.64
CA MET A 1 4.03 -13.55 -17.96
C MET A 1 3.70 -12.55 -19.03
N THR A 2 2.41 -12.29 -19.22
CA THR A 2 1.97 -11.14 -20.01
C THR A 2 2.11 -9.87 -19.18
N ASP A 3 2.15 -8.72 -19.85
CA ASP A 3 2.21 -7.42 -19.16
C ASP A 3 1.00 -7.20 -18.24
N GLU A 4 -0.16 -7.80 -18.59
CA GLU A 4 -1.38 -7.77 -17.78
C GLU A 4 -1.26 -8.60 -16.48
N GLU A 5 -0.68 -9.81 -16.55
CA GLU A 5 -0.43 -10.63 -15.36
C GLU A 5 0.57 -9.96 -14.42
N ALA A 6 1.60 -9.31 -14.97
CA ALA A 6 2.58 -8.57 -14.19
C ALA A 6 1.97 -7.34 -13.52
N LEU A 7 1.12 -6.58 -14.24
CA LEU A 7 0.40 -5.44 -13.69
C LEU A 7 -0.54 -5.85 -12.56
N LYS A 8 -1.29 -6.93 -12.75
CA LYS A 8 -2.20 -7.46 -11.73
C LYS A 8 -1.44 -7.91 -10.48
N ALA A 9 -0.36 -8.68 -10.65
CA ALA A 9 0.46 -9.12 -9.52
C ALA A 9 1.04 -7.93 -8.73
N ARG A 10 1.43 -6.86 -9.42
CA ARG A 10 1.91 -5.63 -8.78
C ARG A 10 0.81 -4.91 -7.99
N ILE A 11 -0.40 -4.82 -8.56
CA ILE A 11 -1.55 -4.23 -7.85
C ILE A 11 -1.89 -5.05 -6.60
N ASP A 12 -1.89 -6.38 -6.70
CA ASP A 12 -2.18 -7.27 -5.58
C ASP A 12 -1.15 -7.10 -4.45
N GLU A 13 0.15 -7.02 -4.77
CA GLU A 13 1.23 -6.75 -3.81
C GLU A 13 1.03 -5.40 -3.09
N LEU A 14 0.68 -4.35 -3.82
CA LEU A 14 0.42 -3.03 -3.24
C LEU A 14 -0.80 -3.04 -2.32
N ILE A 15 -1.85 -3.78 -2.68
CA ILE A 15 -3.03 -3.97 -1.85
C ILE A 15 -2.68 -4.73 -0.55
N GLU A 16 -1.85 -5.77 -0.62
CA GLU A 16 -1.38 -6.48 0.57
C GLU A 16 -0.58 -5.57 1.50
N ASN A 17 0.33 -4.76 0.95
CA ASN A 17 1.09 -3.78 1.72
C ASN A 17 0.19 -2.72 2.37
N LEU A 18 -0.77 -2.18 1.63
CA LEU A 18 -1.76 -1.24 2.18
C LEU A 18 -2.55 -1.87 3.33
N ASN A 19 -3.01 -3.11 3.15
CA ASN A 19 -3.73 -3.84 4.18
C ASN A 19 -2.88 -4.09 5.42
N TYR A 20 -1.58 -4.36 5.27
CA TYR A 20 -0.66 -4.48 6.39
C TYR A 20 -0.63 -3.20 7.22
N TYR A 21 -0.42 -2.04 6.59
CA TYR A 21 -0.37 -0.77 7.30
C TYR A 21 -1.70 -0.43 7.97
N LEU A 22 -2.84 -0.63 7.29
CA LEU A 22 -4.16 -0.35 7.85
C LEU A 22 -4.48 -1.24 9.06
N ARG A 23 -4.19 -2.55 8.98
CA ARG A 23 -4.45 -3.50 10.08
C ARG A 23 -3.54 -3.28 11.27
N ASN A 24 -2.30 -2.84 11.03
CA ASN A 24 -1.29 -2.67 12.08
C ASN A 24 -1.12 -1.21 12.52
N TYR A 25 -1.87 -0.25 11.97
CA TYR A 25 -1.64 1.19 12.17
C TYR A 25 -1.48 1.56 13.65
N ASN A 26 -2.46 1.20 14.48
CA ASN A 26 -2.42 1.49 15.91
C ASN A 26 -1.24 0.80 16.62
N ARG A 27 -0.94 -0.45 16.23
CA ARG A 27 0.21 -1.19 16.78
C ARG A 27 1.52 -0.50 16.42
N LEU A 28 1.69 -0.09 15.16
CA LEU A 28 2.88 0.59 14.65
C LEU A 28 3.09 1.92 15.38
N VAL A 29 2.03 2.70 15.57
CA VAL A 29 2.09 3.94 16.37
C VAL A 29 2.52 3.67 17.80
N VAL A 30 1.95 2.64 18.45
CA VAL A 30 2.28 2.28 19.84
C VAL A 30 3.74 1.85 20.00
N ILE A 31 4.32 1.15 19.02
CA ILE A 31 5.73 0.72 19.07
C ILE A 31 6.72 1.81 18.58
N GLY A 32 6.24 3.03 18.34
CA GLY A 32 7.11 4.21 18.12
C GLY A 32 7.21 4.69 16.68
N TYR A 33 6.43 4.15 15.73
CA TYR A 33 6.37 4.73 14.39
C TYR A 33 5.65 6.09 14.42
N ARG A 34 6.18 7.05 13.66
CA ARG A 34 5.56 8.39 13.54
C ARG A 34 4.30 8.30 12.68
N LYS A 35 3.18 8.78 13.20
CA LYS A 35 1.89 8.85 12.48
C LYS A 35 2.02 9.46 11.09
N ALA A 36 2.67 10.63 10.99
CA ALA A 36 2.85 11.32 9.71
C ALA A 36 3.58 10.48 8.64
N ILE A 37 4.50 9.60 9.05
CA ILE A 37 5.19 8.69 8.12
C ILE A 37 4.24 7.58 7.67
N LEU A 38 3.50 6.97 8.61
CA LEU A 38 2.52 5.94 8.29
C LEU A 38 1.41 6.48 7.39
N ASP A 39 0.94 7.70 7.65
CA ASP A 39 -0.09 8.37 6.85
C ASP A 39 0.41 8.64 5.42
N ALA A 40 1.64 9.13 5.28
CA ALA A 40 2.28 9.35 3.97
C ALA A 40 2.45 8.04 3.19
N GLU A 41 2.87 6.96 3.86
CA GLU A 41 3.04 5.65 3.24
C GLU A 41 1.70 5.08 2.74
N ILE A 42 0.67 5.15 3.58
CA ILE A 42 -0.69 4.72 3.23
C ILE A 42 -1.21 5.51 2.02
N GLU A 43 -0.99 6.82 1.98
CA GLU A 43 -1.45 7.65 0.87
C GLU A 43 -0.68 7.36 -0.41
N SER A 44 0.64 7.21 -0.33
CA SER A 44 1.49 6.81 -1.46
C SER A 44 1.02 5.48 -2.09
N LEU A 45 0.74 4.48 -1.26
CA LEU A 45 0.23 3.17 -1.71
C LEU A 45 -1.13 3.30 -2.41
N LYS A 46 -2.06 4.09 -1.86
CA LYS A 46 -3.36 4.33 -2.49
C LYS A 46 -3.22 5.03 -3.85
N GLU A 47 -2.35 6.02 -3.94
CA GLU A 47 -2.08 6.72 -5.20
C GLU A 47 -1.46 5.79 -6.24
N GLU A 48 -0.50 4.95 -5.86
CA GLU A 48 0.13 4.00 -6.77
C GLU A 48 -0.87 2.97 -7.30
N ILE A 49 -1.68 2.37 -6.41
CA ILE A 49 -2.77 1.46 -6.82
C ILE A 49 -3.71 2.16 -7.79
N LYS A 50 -4.17 3.38 -7.45
CA LYS A 50 -5.08 4.15 -8.31
C LYS A 50 -4.46 4.50 -9.67
N ARG A 51 -3.16 4.76 -9.74
CA ARG A 51 -2.45 4.99 -11.01
C ARG A 51 -2.40 3.73 -11.86
N LEU A 52 -2.05 2.60 -11.25
CA LEU A 52 -1.91 1.32 -11.95
C LEU A 52 -3.26 0.74 -12.39
N SER A 53 -4.33 0.90 -11.58
CA SER A 53 -5.68 0.43 -11.96
C SER A 53 -6.36 1.25 -13.06
N LYS A 54 -5.74 2.35 -13.51
CA LYS A 54 -6.23 3.19 -14.62
C LYS A 54 -5.48 2.94 -15.94
N GLN A 55 -4.43 2.13 -15.91
CA GLN A 55 -3.74 1.65 -17.11
C GLN A 55 -4.55 0.52 -17.73
#